data_AF-A0A516GM29-F1
#
_entry.id   AF-A0A516GM29-F1
#
_cell.length_a   1.000
_cell.length_b   1.000
_cell.length_c   1.000
_cell.angle_alpha   90.00
_cell.angle_beta   90.00
_cell.angle_gamma   90.00
#
_symmetry.space_group_name_H-M   'P 1'
#
loop_
_entity.id
_entity.type
_entity.pdbx_description
1 polymer ?
#
loop_
_entity_poly.entity_id
_entity_poly.type
_entity_poly.pdbx_seq_one_letter_code
_entity_poly.pdbx_strand_id
1 'polypeptide(L)'
;MHLNVLKNTVLLSVFIMISFGCRAMSFTSHLNLKHIVLKNDSTIIVGANRTETYLPLLEGKKIGIVANQTSVIFRSGGQYTHLVDSLLQLDVNITKVFSPEHGFRGTADAGEVVKDGIDTKTKLPIVSLYGSNKKPTTEQLKNTDLLIFDIQDVGARFYTYISTLHYVMEACAEQNIPILILDRPNPNGRYIDGPILEMEHKSFVGMHPIPIVHGMTIGEYAQMINGQKWLNNGIQCEVTVINMEHYSHDKLYYLPIKPSPNLPNDQSINLYPSLCFFEGTNVNAGRGTDTQFQVYGSPFLKNQPYSYTPKPNAGAKHPKHEGKLCYGVDLTEEKQLQQINLAYIMKAYQATENKAEFFNSFFTKLAGSKKLQKQIEGNLSVTEIKQSWKTGLDAYKKMCKPYLLYL
;
A
#
# COMPACT_ATOMS: atom_id res chain seq x y z
N MET A 1 34.47 -54.28 -68.52
CA MET A 1 33.60 -53.65 -69.54
C MET A 1 33.93 -52.16 -69.60
N HIS A 2 33.83 -51.52 -70.76
CA HIS A 2 34.37 -50.18 -71.07
C HIS A 2 34.03 -49.09 -70.01
N LEU A 3 34.95 -48.22 -69.58
CA LEU A 3 35.62 -47.13 -70.32
C LEU A 3 34.62 -46.11 -70.91
N ASN A 4 34.62 -44.88 -70.36
CA ASN A 4 34.68 -43.70 -71.21
C ASN A 4 35.33 -42.50 -70.49
N VAL A 5 36.24 -41.85 -71.20
CA VAL A 5 37.04 -40.68 -70.82
C VAL A 5 37.09 -39.77 -72.04
N LEU A 6 36.82 -38.46 -71.89
CA LEU A 6 37.34 -37.32 -72.68
C LEU A 6 36.84 -36.04 -71.94
N LYS A 7 37.67 -35.03 -71.57
CA LYS A 7 38.45 -34.06 -72.40
C LYS A 7 37.52 -33.16 -73.24
N ASN A 8 37.71 -31.85 -73.47
CA ASN A 8 38.85 -30.92 -73.27
C ASN A 8 38.29 -29.47 -73.01
N THR A 9 39.02 -28.34 -73.17
CA THR A 9 40.14 -27.74 -72.40
C THR A 9 40.47 -26.35 -73.01
N VAL A 10 41.11 -25.42 -72.26
CA VAL A 10 41.73 -24.12 -72.67
C VAL A 10 40.84 -22.86 -72.82
N LEU A 11 41.14 -21.83 -72.00
CA LEU A 11 41.50 -20.41 -72.33
C LEU A 11 41.34 -19.58 -71.02
N LEU A 12 42.12 -18.55 -70.65
CA LEU A 12 43.41 -17.99 -71.02
C LEU A 12 43.74 -16.96 -69.90
N SER A 13 45.00 -16.87 -69.50
CA SER A 13 45.60 -15.99 -68.49
C SER A 13 45.31 -14.47 -68.59
N VAL A 14 45.32 -13.76 -67.44
CA VAL A 14 46.23 -12.59 -67.20
C VAL A 14 46.70 -12.57 -65.73
N PHE A 15 48.00 -12.36 -65.52
CA PHE A 15 48.67 -12.09 -64.23
C PHE A 15 48.67 -10.58 -63.95
N ILE A 16 48.37 -10.13 -62.72
CA ILE A 16 48.99 -8.94 -62.12
C ILE A 16 49.32 -9.24 -60.66
N MET A 17 50.59 -9.05 -60.28
CA MET A 17 51.06 -9.10 -58.90
C MET A 17 50.75 -7.78 -58.18
N ILE A 18 50.24 -7.84 -56.95
CA ILE A 18 50.63 -6.90 -55.89
C ILE A 18 50.93 -7.70 -54.61
N SER A 19 52.09 -7.40 -54.03
CA SER A 19 52.73 -8.06 -52.90
C SER A 19 52.32 -7.48 -51.54
N PHE A 20 52.21 -8.36 -50.53
CA PHE A 20 52.48 -8.14 -49.10
C PHE A 20 51.71 -7.03 -48.34
N GLY A 21 51.11 -7.40 -47.20
CA GLY A 21 50.53 -6.41 -46.28
C GLY A 21 49.73 -6.98 -45.11
N CYS A 22 50.28 -7.91 -44.33
CA CYS A 22 49.60 -8.37 -43.12
C CYS A 22 49.59 -7.26 -42.05
N ARG A 23 48.44 -6.61 -41.84
CA ARG A 23 48.18 -5.74 -40.68
C ARG A 23 46.85 -6.14 -40.04
N ALA A 24 46.93 -6.65 -38.82
CA ALA A 24 45.76 -6.77 -37.95
C ALA A 24 45.25 -5.36 -37.63
N MET A 25 44.04 -5.01 -38.09
CA MET A 25 43.35 -3.84 -37.59
C MET A 25 42.83 -4.12 -36.18
N SER A 26 43.56 -3.62 -35.18
CA SER A 26 43.05 -3.51 -33.82
C SER A 26 41.85 -2.56 -33.82
N PHE A 27 40.64 -3.11 -33.78
CA PHE A 27 39.41 -2.33 -33.63
C PHE A 27 39.33 -1.81 -32.18
N THR A 28 40.04 -0.72 -31.90
CA THR A 28 39.92 0.01 -30.63
C THR A 28 38.57 0.71 -30.60
N SER A 29 37.51 -0.04 -30.28
CA SER A 29 36.25 0.56 -29.88
C SER A 29 36.50 1.37 -28.61
N HIS A 30 36.43 2.71 -28.72
CA HIS A 30 36.29 3.58 -27.56
C HIS A 30 34.91 3.32 -26.93
N LEU A 31 34.84 2.25 -26.14
CA LEU A 31 33.79 2.06 -25.14
C LEU A 31 33.93 3.21 -24.16
N ASN A 32 33.14 4.24 -24.42
CA ASN A 32 32.96 5.38 -23.55
C ASN A 32 32.19 4.86 -22.33
N LEU A 33 32.93 4.27 -21.38
CA LEU A 33 32.49 3.90 -20.05
C LEU A 33 32.11 5.19 -19.32
N LYS A 34 30.92 5.71 -19.65
CA LYS A 34 30.10 6.38 -18.65
C LYS A 34 30.06 5.43 -17.47
N HIS A 35 30.72 5.83 -16.38
CA HIS A 35 30.50 5.21 -15.09
C HIS A 35 28.98 5.18 -14.89
N ILE A 36 28.40 3.99 -15.01
CA ILE A 36 27.12 3.71 -14.39
C ILE A 36 27.44 3.85 -12.92
N VAL A 37 27.15 5.02 -12.37
CA VAL A 37 27.05 5.19 -10.92
C VAL A 37 25.96 4.22 -10.53
N LEU A 38 26.37 3.05 -10.03
CA LEU A 38 25.50 2.15 -9.32
C LEU A 38 24.84 3.02 -8.26
N LYS A 39 23.54 3.32 -8.42
CA LYS A 39 22.74 3.97 -7.39
C LYS A 39 22.97 3.09 -6.16
N ASN A 40 23.73 3.61 -5.19
CA ASN A 40 24.06 2.87 -4.00
C ASN A 40 22.72 2.69 -3.28
N ASP A 41 22.12 1.51 -3.40
CA ASP A 41 20.74 1.29 -2.97
C ASP A 41 20.72 1.10 -1.45
N SER A 42 21.02 2.19 -0.76
CA SER A 42 21.05 2.24 0.69
C SER A 42 19.67 1.89 1.24
N THR A 43 19.67 1.02 2.24
CA THR A 43 18.45 0.59 2.93
C THR A 43 17.69 1.81 3.43
N ILE A 44 16.37 1.85 3.21
CA ILE A 44 15.53 2.95 3.68
C ILE A 44 15.60 3.03 5.21
N ILE A 45 15.87 4.23 5.73
CA ILE A 45 15.86 4.51 7.17
C ILE A 45 14.52 5.20 7.46
N VAL A 46 13.60 4.47 8.10
CA VAL A 46 12.26 4.98 8.43
C VAL A 46 12.31 6.06 9.50
N GLY A 47 11.28 6.91 9.61
CA GLY A 47 11.24 7.99 10.59
C GLY A 47 11.43 7.52 12.04
N ALA A 48 10.92 6.32 12.39
CA ALA A 48 11.12 5.72 13.71
C ALA A 48 12.59 5.42 14.05
N ASN A 49 13.44 5.21 13.05
CA ASN A 49 14.89 4.97 13.22
C ASN A 49 15.71 6.26 13.40
N ARG A 50 15.15 7.44 13.11
CA ARG A 50 15.80 8.76 13.21
C ARG A 50 15.78 9.33 14.63
N THR A 51 16.18 8.52 15.62
CA THR A 51 16.02 8.82 17.05
C THR A 51 16.67 10.14 17.45
N GLU A 52 17.85 10.43 16.92
CA GLU A 52 18.60 11.68 17.13
C GLU A 52 17.86 12.93 16.65
N THR A 53 16.96 12.77 15.66
CA THR A 53 16.17 13.88 15.10
C THR A 53 14.96 14.22 15.96
N TYR A 54 14.37 13.24 16.65
CA TYR A 54 13.11 13.43 17.39
C TYR A 54 13.20 13.36 18.92
N LEU A 55 14.16 12.65 19.52
CA LEU A 55 14.27 12.56 20.97
C LEU A 55 14.31 13.94 21.68
N PRO A 56 15.04 14.96 21.18
CA PRO A 56 15.00 16.32 21.77
C PRO A 56 13.61 16.96 21.75
N LEU A 57 12.72 16.56 20.82
CA LEU A 57 11.35 17.06 20.73
C LEU A 57 10.43 16.43 21.80
N LEU A 58 10.85 15.33 22.41
CA LEU A 58 10.08 14.60 23.43
C LEU A 58 10.46 15.00 24.86
N GLU A 59 11.57 15.71 25.05
CA GLU A 59 12.12 16.01 26.38
C GLU A 59 11.14 16.83 27.25
N GLY A 60 10.93 16.37 28.48
CA GLY A 60 10.02 17.00 29.44
C GLY A 60 8.52 16.91 29.11
N LYS A 61 8.13 16.30 27.98
CA LYS A 61 6.74 16.20 27.53
C LYS A 61 6.07 14.88 27.92
N LYS A 62 4.76 14.94 28.16
CA LYS A 62 3.87 13.77 28.26
C LYS A 62 3.48 13.30 26.87
N ILE A 63 3.94 12.11 26.49
CA ILE A 63 3.78 11.56 25.14
C ILE A 63 2.62 10.59 25.08
N GLY A 64 1.69 10.80 24.14
CA GLY A 64 0.75 9.77 23.70
C GLY A 64 1.23 9.19 22.36
N ILE A 65 1.01 7.91 22.10
CA ILE A 65 1.52 7.27 20.87
C ILE A 65 0.42 6.49 20.16
N VAL A 66 0.12 6.82 18.90
CA VAL A 66 -0.71 6.02 18.01
C VAL A 66 0.16 4.95 17.35
N ALA A 67 -0.08 3.68 17.72
CA ALA A 67 0.78 2.55 17.36
C ALA A 67 0.03 1.22 17.21
N ASN A 68 0.64 0.30 16.45
CA ASN A 68 0.28 -1.11 16.32
C ASN A 68 1.55 -1.97 16.19
N GLN A 69 1.42 -3.24 15.80
CA GLN A 69 2.55 -4.17 15.69
C GLN A 69 3.65 -3.76 14.70
N THR A 70 3.37 -2.81 13.80
CA THR A 70 4.32 -2.29 12.81
C THR A 70 5.16 -1.13 13.33
N SER A 71 4.80 -0.57 14.49
CA SER A 71 5.43 0.59 15.13
C SER A 71 6.76 0.20 15.78
N VAL A 72 7.77 -0.07 14.95
CA VAL A 72 9.06 -0.62 15.38
C VAL A 72 10.24 0.23 14.90
N ILE A 73 11.32 0.22 15.69
CA ILE A 73 12.65 0.68 15.32
C ILE A 73 13.43 -0.55 14.84
N PHE A 74 13.93 -0.52 13.60
CA PHE A 74 14.72 -1.60 13.03
C PHE A 74 16.17 -1.58 13.55
N ARG A 75 16.79 -2.75 13.62
CA ARG A 75 18.18 -2.98 14.03
C ARG A 75 18.90 -3.82 12.98
N SER A 76 20.22 -3.89 13.07
CA SER A 76 21.04 -4.74 12.21
C SER A 76 20.57 -6.20 12.21
N GLY A 77 20.68 -6.88 11.07
CA GLY A 77 20.29 -8.28 10.93
C GLY A 77 18.77 -8.56 10.91
N GLY A 78 17.95 -7.57 10.56
CA GLY A 78 16.49 -7.72 10.44
C GLY A 78 15.74 -7.79 11.78
N GLN A 79 16.46 -7.63 12.89
CA GLN A 79 15.84 -7.49 14.21
C GLN A 79 15.14 -6.14 14.34
N TYR A 80 14.21 -6.04 15.28
CA TYR A 80 13.55 -4.78 15.61
C TYR A 80 13.16 -4.74 17.08
N THR A 81 12.80 -3.56 17.57
CA THR A 81 12.18 -3.38 18.89
C THR A 81 11.03 -2.40 18.74
N HIS A 82 9.92 -2.69 19.41
CA HIS A 82 8.74 -1.84 19.36
C HIS A 82 9.08 -0.42 19.83
N LEU A 83 8.55 0.61 19.15
CA LEU A 83 8.84 2.03 19.41
C LEU A 83 8.60 2.37 20.88
N VAL A 84 7.39 2.09 21.39
CA VAL A 84 7.01 2.27 22.80
C VAL A 84 8.01 1.64 23.77
N ASP A 85 8.49 0.42 23.51
CA ASP A 85 9.45 -0.24 24.39
C ASP A 85 10.82 0.46 24.36
N SER A 86 11.23 0.94 23.18
CA SER A 86 12.50 1.65 22.98
C SER A 86 12.47 3.03 23.63
N LEU A 87 11.35 3.75 23.54
CA LEU A 87 11.17 5.08 24.14
C LEU A 87 11.09 5.02 25.67
N LEU A 88 10.42 4.02 26.25
CA LEU A 88 10.44 3.80 27.70
C LEU A 88 11.85 3.46 28.21
N GLN A 89 12.65 2.73 27.43
CA GLN A 89 14.06 2.46 27.78
C GLN A 89 14.95 3.71 27.71
N LEU A 90 14.48 4.78 27.08
CA LEU A 90 15.14 6.09 26.98
C LEU A 90 14.47 7.14 27.89
N ASP A 91 13.79 6.69 28.95
CA ASP A 91 13.11 7.50 29.96
C ASP A 91 12.07 8.52 29.41
N VAL A 92 11.54 8.27 28.22
CA VAL A 92 10.46 9.10 27.64
C VAL A 92 9.16 8.86 28.39
N ASN A 93 8.55 9.93 28.89
CA ASN A 93 7.31 9.91 29.65
C ASN A 93 6.08 9.63 28.77
N ILE A 94 5.88 8.37 28.42
CA ILE A 94 4.70 7.91 27.67
C ILE A 94 3.52 7.74 28.64
N THR A 95 2.41 8.45 28.40
CA THR A 95 1.23 8.40 29.27
C THR A 95 0.19 7.36 28.85
N LYS A 96 0.10 7.06 27.55
CA LYS A 96 -0.82 6.07 26.98
C LYS A 96 -0.48 5.74 25.53
N VAL A 97 -1.00 4.60 25.09
CA VAL A 97 -0.98 4.17 23.68
C VAL A 97 -2.40 4.23 23.12
N PHE A 98 -2.53 4.71 21.89
CA PHE A 98 -3.73 4.61 21.07
C PHE A 98 -3.50 3.56 20.00
N SER A 99 -4.46 2.66 19.76
CA SER A 99 -4.30 1.60 18.75
C SER A 99 -5.53 1.48 17.86
N PRO A 100 -5.38 1.49 16.52
CA PRO A 100 -6.49 1.33 15.59
C PRO A 100 -6.92 -0.15 15.46
N GLU A 101 -7.49 -0.53 14.32
CA GLU A 101 -7.79 -1.93 14.01
C GLU A 101 -6.55 -2.85 14.07
N HIS A 102 -6.79 -4.12 14.44
CA HIS A 102 -5.79 -5.19 14.65
C HIS A 102 -4.91 -5.06 15.92
N GLY A 103 -5.03 -3.94 16.64
CA GLY A 103 -4.54 -3.80 18.01
C GLY A 103 -3.01 -3.65 18.16
N PHE A 104 -2.59 -3.43 19.41
CA PHE A 104 -1.28 -2.83 19.68
C PHE A 104 -0.10 -3.77 19.43
N ARG A 105 -0.17 -5.03 19.89
CA ARG A 105 0.92 -6.02 19.78
C ARG A 105 0.68 -7.06 18.68
N GLY A 106 -0.33 -6.86 17.82
CA GLY A 106 -0.64 -7.77 16.69
C GLY A 106 -1.26 -9.12 17.10
N THR A 107 -1.71 -9.24 18.34
CA THR A 107 -2.35 -10.44 18.91
C THR A 107 -3.89 -10.37 18.90
N ALA A 108 -4.48 -9.36 18.27
CA ALA A 108 -5.94 -9.19 18.18
C ALA A 108 -6.43 -9.49 16.76
N ASP A 109 -7.56 -10.20 16.66
CA ASP A 109 -8.14 -10.64 15.40
C ASP A 109 -8.71 -9.49 14.56
N ALA A 110 -8.86 -9.73 13.26
CA ALA A 110 -9.47 -8.77 12.35
C ALA A 110 -10.97 -8.58 12.61
N GLY A 111 -11.35 -7.36 12.99
CA GLY A 111 -12.76 -6.96 13.19
C GLY A 111 -13.30 -7.20 14.61
N GLU A 112 -12.50 -7.74 15.53
CA GLU A 112 -12.89 -7.73 16.95
C GLU A 112 -12.78 -6.32 17.53
N VAL A 113 -13.62 -6.03 18.52
CA VAL A 113 -13.47 -4.83 19.35
C VAL A 113 -12.21 -5.02 20.18
N VAL A 114 -11.10 -4.45 19.70
CA VAL A 114 -9.95 -4.12 20.55
C VAL A 114 -10.53 -3.28 21.68
N LYS A 115 -10.62 -3.83 22.89
CA LYS A 115 -11.12 -3.08 24.05
C LYS A 115 -9.99 -2.21 24.58
N ASP A 116 -10.37 -1.12 25.25
CA ASP A 116 -9.44 -0.41 26.13
C ASP A 116 -8.84 -1.40 27.13
N GLY A 117 -7.55 -1.26 27.41
CA GLY A 117 -6.79 -2.26 28.14
C GLY A 117 -5.49 -1.72 28.70
N ILE A 118 -4.62 -2.63 29.13
CA ILE A 118 -3.30 -2.32 29.67
C ILE A 118 -2.30 -3.22 28.95
N ASP A 119 -1.22 -2.64 28.42
CA ASP A 119 -0.13 -3.41 27.84
C ASP A 119 0.54 -4.25 28.93
N THR A 120 0.51 -5.58 28.80
CA THR A 120 0.95 -6.48 29.86
C THR A 120 2.45 -6.33 30.18
N LYS A 121 3.25 -5.89 29.21
CA LYS A 121 4.69 -5.64 29.31
C LYS A 121 5.01 -4.30 29.99
N THR A 122 4.49 -3.19 29.44
CA THR A 122 4.85 -1.82 29.87
C THR A 122 3.94 -1.23 30.93
N LYS A 123 2.77 -1.86 31.19
CA LYS A 123 1.68 -1.37 32.04
C LYS A 123 1.04 -0.05 31.58
N LEU A 124 1.35 0.42 30.38
CA LEU A 124 0.71 1.59 29.79
C LEU A 124 -0.77 1.30 29.46
N PRO A 125 -1.67 2.29 29.67
CA PRO A 125 -3.03 2.22 29.15
C PRO A 125 -3.03 2.13 27.62
N ILE A 126 -3.88 1.27 27.08
CA ILE A 126 -4.19 1.16 25.65
C ILE A 126 -5.61 1.67 25.44
N VAL A 127 -5.77 2.67 24.59
CA VAL A 127 -7.06 3.20 24.11
C VAL A 127 -7.30 2.67 22.70
N SER A 128 -8.47 2.07 22.45
CA SER A 128 -8.83 1.64 21.09
C SER A 128 -9.41 2.78 20.27
N LEU A 129 -8.92 2.93 19.04
CA LEU A 129 -9.46 3.83 18.01
C LEU A 129 -10.30 3.08 16.98
N TYR A 130 -11.19 2.19 17.44
CA TYR A 130 -12.06 1.37 16.60
C TYR A 130 -13.54 1.40 17.02
N GLY A 131 -14.42 0.79 16.22
CA GLY A 131 -15.84 0.69 16.54
C GLY A 131 -16.52 2.06 16.62
N SER A 132 -17.08 2.41 17.77
CA SER A 132 -17.64 3.73 18.06
C SER A 132 -16.59 4.79 18.44
N ASN A 133 -15.38 4.39 18.87
CA ASN A 133 -14.35 5.29 19.41
C ASN A 133 -13.26 5.67 18.39
N LYS A 134 -13.62 5.91 17.12
CA LYS A 134 -12.63 6.13 16.03
C LYS A 134 -11.81 7.43 16.17
N LYS A 135 -12.29 8.38 16.97
CA LYS A 135 -11.67 9.68 17.24
C LYS A 135 -11.29 9.72 18.72
N PRO A 136 -10.04 10.06 19.09
CA PRO A 136 -9.67 10.28 20.49
C PRO A 136 -10.60 11.31 21.14
N THR A 137 -11.15 11.00 22.31
CA THR A 137 -11.94 11.96 23.08
C THR A 137 -11.04 12.92 23.86
N THR A 138 -11.57 14.09 24.25
CA THR A 138 -10.86 15.07 25.09
C THR A 138 -10.29 14.46 26.38
N GLU A 139 -11.04 13.60 27.08
CA GLU A 139 -10.56 12.92 28.29
C GLU A 139 -9.47 11.88 27.97
N GLN A 140 -9.56 11.18 26.84
CA GLN A 140 -8.49 10.29 26.37
C GLN A 140 -7.22 11.07 26.01
N LEU A 141 -7.32 12.30 25.48
CA LEU A 141 -6.16 13.16 25.17
C LEU A 141 -5.59 13.92 26.38
N LYS A 142 -6.33 14.05 27.48
CA LYS A 142 -5.88 14.72 28.72
C LYS A 142 -4.51 14.23 29.20
N ASN A 143 -3.68 15.14 29.70
CA ASN A 143 -2.28 14.86 30.07
C ASN A 143 -1.43 14.33 28.91
N THR A 144 -1.59 14.92 27.71
CA THR A 144 -0.76 14.66 26.54
C THR A 144 -0.29 16.00 25.97
N ASP A 145 1.02 16.20 25.89
CA ASP A 145 1.64 17.46 25.42
C ASP A 145 2.14 17.34 23.96
N LEU A 146 2.32 16.11 23.47
CA LEU A 146 2.65 15.76 22.09
C LEU A 146 2.08 14.36 21.79
N LEU A 147 1.53 14.17 20.60
CA LEU A 147 1.11 12.85 20.13
C LEU A 147 2.01 12.34 19.01
N ILE A 148 2.63 11.18 19.18
CA ILE A 148 3.38 10.51 18.11
C ILE A 148 2.41 9.66 17.28
N PHE A 149 2.53 9.70 15.95
CA PHE A 149 1.88 8.76 15.04
C PHE A 149 2.94 7.96 14.28
N ASP A 150 2.97 6.64 14.48
CA ASP A 150 3.92 5.72 13.85
C ASP A 150 3.22 4.43 13.44
N ILE A 151 2.68 4.34 12.22
CA ILE A 151 2.01 3.12 11.71
C ILE A 151 2.33 2.91 10.23
N GLN A 152 2.61 1.67 9.85
CA GLN A 152 2.81 1.28 8.46
C GLN A 152 1.47 1.16 7.71
N ASP A 153 1.25 2.06 6.76
CA ASP A 153 0.14 2.02 5.80
C ASP A 153 0.49 1.18 4.55
N VAL A 154 -0.45 1.02 3.61
CA VAL A 154 -0.28 0.26 2.36
C VAL A 154 -0.61 1.03 1.08
N GLY A 155 -0.98 2.31 1.17
CA GLY A 155 -1.18 3.21 0.02
C GLY A 155 -2.54 3.13 -0.66
N ALA A 156 -3.55 2.59 0.01
CA ALA A 156 -4.89 2.40 -0.53
C ALA A 156 -5.94 3.12 0.34
N ARG A 157 -6.80 3.93 -0.28
CA ARG A 157 -7.80 4.80 0.38
C ARG A 157 -8.71 4.09 1.39
N PHE A 158 -9.00 2.81 1.15
CA PHE A 158 -9.86 1.98 2.00
C PHE A 158 -9.10 1.22 3.11
N TYR A 159 -7.78 1.36 3.19
CA TYR A 159 -6.99 0.96 4.36
C TYR A 159 -7.10 2.05 5.42
N THR A 160 -7.58 1.74 6.62
CA THR A 160 -8.19 2.78 7.45
C THR A 160 -7.22 3.59 8.31
N TYR A 161 -5.91 3.32 8.27
CA TYR A 161 -4.93 4.06 9.07
C TYR A 161 -4.82 5.54 8.66
N ILE A 162 -4.99 5.88 7.38
CA ILE A 162 -5.12 7.28 6.94
C ILE A 162 -6.43 7.96 7.43
N SER A 163 -7.48 7.17 7.71
CA SER A 163 -8.73 7.66 8.30
C SER A 163 -8.62 7.81 9.82
N THR A 164 -7.85 6.94 10.48
CA THR A 164 -7.43 7.11 11.88
C THR A 164 -6.60 8.39 12.03
N LEU A 165 -5.62 8.61 11.15
CA LEU A 165 -4.81 9.84 11.11
C LEU A 165 -5.69 11.09 11.02
N HIS A 166 -6.70 11.12 10.14
CA HIS A 166 -7.65 12.24 10.05
C HIS A 166 -8.31 12.55 11.40
N TYR A 167 -8.89 11.55 12.06
CA TYR A 167 -9.58 11.76 13.33
C TYR A 167 -8.63 12.12 14.48
N VAL A 168 -7.43 11.54 14.48
CA VAL A 168 -6.36 11.88 15.42
C VAL A 168 -5.94 13.35 15.24
N MET A 169 -5.66 13.78 14.00
CA MET A 169 -5.34 15.17 13.68
C MET A 169 -6.47 16.13 14.06
N GLU A 170 -7.73 15.76 13.84
CA GLU A 170 -8.88 16.58 14.22
C GLU A 170 -8.98 16.75 15.74
N ALA A 171 -8.86 15.66 16.51
CA ALA A 171 -8.92 15.70 17.96
C ALA A 171 -7.73 16.45 18.58
N CYS A 172 -6.54 16.30 18.00
CA CYS A 172 -5.34 17.04 18.41
C CYS A 172 -5.46 18.54 18.12
N ALA A 173 -5.94 18.92 16.93
CA ALA A 173 -6.19 20.31 16.57
C ALA A 173 -7.24 20.98 17.50
N GLU A 174 -8.32 20.26 17.84
CA GLU A 174 -9.35 20.73 18.79
C GLU A 174 -8.82 20.96 20.22
N GLN A 175 -7.67 20.36 20.58
CA GLN A 175 -7.06 20.46 21.91
C GLN A 175 -5.72 21.21 21.91
N ASN A 176 -5.27 21.75 20.77
CA ASN A 176 -3.94 22.34 20.56
C ASN A 176 -2.77 21.41 20.94
N ILE A 177 -2.92 20.10 20.68
CA ILE A 177 -1.86 19.11 20.90
C ILE A 177 -1.10 18.91 19.59
N PRO A 178 0.21 19.21 19.51
CA PRO A 178 1.00 18.93 18.31
C PRO A 178 1.14 17.43 18.04
N ILE A 179 1.23 17.07 16.75
CA ILE A 179 1.50 15.71 16.29
C ILE A 179 2.91 15.61 15.72
N LEU A 180 3.61 14.54 16.09
CA LEU A 180 4.87 14.10 15.48
C LEU A 180 4.64 12.83 14.67
N ILE A 181 4.85 12.86 13.36
CA ILE A 181 4.70 11.69 12.49
C ILE A 181 6.07 11.08 12.23
N LEU A 182 6.23 9.80 12.57
CA LEU A 182 7.41 9.02 12.21
C LEU A 182 7.10 8.33 10.88
N ASP A 183 7.58 8.94 9.78
CA ASP A 183 7.08 8.57 8.47
C ASP A 183 7.61 7.21 7.98
N ARG A 184 6.81 6.54 7.14
CA ARG A 184 7.07 5.18 6.65
C ARG A 184 6.80 5.07 5.15
N PRO A 185 7.47 4.13 4.44
CA PRO A 185 7.34 4.01 2.99
C PRO A 185 5.92 3.61 2.61
N ASN A 186 5.43 4.14 1.50
CA ASN A 186 4.19 3.64 0.90
C ASN A 186 4.55 2.51 -0.10
N PRO A 187 4.18 1.24 0.15
CA PRO A 187 4.49 0.13 -0.76
C PRO A 187 3.78 0.25 -2.13
N ASN A 188 2.66 0.99 -2.19
CA ASN A 188 1.98 1.38 -3.43
C ASN A 188 2.28 2.84 -3.84
N GLY A 189 3.34 3.46 -3.31
CA GLY A 189 3.72 4.87 -3.56
C GLY A 189 4.04 5.18 -5.04
N ARG A 190 4.46 4.15 -5.78
CA ARG A 190 5.00 4.24 -7.15
C ARG A 190 3.99 4.65 -8.23
N TYR A 191 2.70 4.68 -7.93
CA TYR A 191 1.65 5.04 -8.88
C TYR A 191 0.45 5.71 -8.21
N ILE A 192 -0.40 6.34 -9.02
CA ILE A 192 -1.64 6.99 -8.59
C ILE A 192 -2.73 6.58 -9.58
N ASP A 193 -3.77 5.87 -9.09
CA ASP A 193 -4.86 5.36 -9.94
C ASP A 193 -6.18 5.15 -9.17
N GLY A 194 -7.27 5.06 -9.92
CA GLY A 194 -8.63 4.86 -9.44
C GLY A 194 -9.46 6.14 -9.38
N PRO A 195 -10.79 6.00 -9.24
CA PRO A 195 -11.72 7.11 -9.16
C PRO A 195 -11.49 7.95 -7.89
N ILE A 196 -11.56 9.27 -8.04
CA ILE A 196 -11.61 10.22 -6.92
C ILE A 196 -12.89 9.96 -6.11
N LEU A 197 -12.80 10.02 -4.77
CA LEU A 197 -13.96 9.92 -3.90
C LEU A 197 -14.91 11.11 -4.09
N GLU A 198 -16.14 10.81 -4.47
CA GLU A 198 -17.28 11.73 -4.41
C GLU A 198 -17.74 11.84 -2.95
N MET A 199 -17.75 13.06 -2.40
CA MET A 199 -17.90 13.26 -0.95
C MET A 199 -19.26 12.84 -0.39
N GLU A 200 -20.30 12.68 -1.23
CA GLU A 200 -21.58 12.05 -0.85
C GLU A 200 -21.42 10.58 -0.41
N HIS A 201 -20.26 9.97 -0.67
CA HIS A 201 -19.93 8.61 -0.27
C HIS A 201 -18.93 8.52 0.89
N LYS A 202 -18.49 9.66 1.48
CA LYS A 202 -17.55 9.71 2.61
C LYS A 202 -17.88 8.66 3.69
N SER A 203 -16.85 7.98 4.18
CA SER A 203 -16.93 6.99 5.26
C SER A 203 -15.55 6.68 5.83
N PHE A 204 -15.46 5.81 6.83
CA PHE A 204 -14.17 5.43 7.40
C PHE A 204 -13.22 4.71 6.41
N VAL A 205 -13.74 4.16 5.30
CA VAL A 205 -12.92 3.60 4.19
C VAL A 205 -12.69 4.61 3.04
N GLY A 206 -12.89 5.90 3.31
CA GLY A 206 -12.66 6.99 2.36
C GLY A 206 -13.11 8.32 2.95
N MET A 207 -12.16 9.08 3.52
CA MET A 207 -12.45 10.32 4.25
C MET A 207 -12.31 11.60 3.42
N HIS A 208 -11.54 11.56 2.32
CA HIS A 208 -11.09 12.73 1.55
C HIS A 208 -11.21 12.51 0.04
N PRO A 209 -11.31 13.57 -0.78
CA PRO A 209 -11.46 13.49 -2.24
C PRO A 209 -10.15 13.11 -2.94
N ILE A 210 -9.69 11.88 -2.71
CA ILE A 210 -8.46 11.29 -3.23
C ILE A 210 -8.79 10.05 -4.10
N PRO A 211 -7.89 9.62 -5.00
CA PRO A 211 -8.04 8.35 -5.73
C PRO A 211 -7.91 7.13 -4.81
N ILE A 212 -8.07 5.93 -5.35
CA ILE A 212 -7.95 4.69 -4.56
C ILE A 212 -6.49 4.45 -4.18
N VAL A 213 -5.56 4.50 -5.14
CA VAL A 213 -4.13 4.52 -4.86
C VAL A 213 -3.67 5.96 -4.93
N HIS A 214 -3.24 6.48 -3.79
CA HIS A 214 -2.94 7.91 -3.61
C HIS A 214 -1.47 8.27 -3.81
N GLY A 215 -0.54 7.31 -3.75
CA GLY A 215 0.87 7.55 -4.04
C GLY A 215 1.58 8.52 -3.08
N MET A 216 1.11 8.61 -1.83
CA MET A 216 1.68 9.48 -0.78
C MET A 216 2.04 8.68 0.46
N THR A 217 3.07 9.07 1.20
CA THR A 217 3.34 8.55 2.54
C THR A 217 2.35 9.10 3.56
N ILE A 218 2.38 8.60 4.80
CA ILE A 218 1.44 9.04 5.84
C ILE A 218 1.79 10.45 6.36
N GLY A 219 3.08 10.82 6.37
CA GLY A 219 3.56 12.18 6.65
C GLY A 219 3.12 13.19 5.59
N GLU A 220 3.33 12.90 4.31
CA GLU A 220 2.87 13.72 3.18
C GLU A 220 1.34 13.90 3.21
N TYR A 221 0.61 12.82 3.53
CA TYR A 221 -0.85 12.84 3.62
C TYR A 221 -1.36 13.73 4.76
N ALA A 222 -0.69 13.74 5.92
CA ALA A 222 -1.04 14.66 7.01
C ALA A 222 -0.84 16.13 6.62
N GLN A 223 0.27 16.45 5.94
CA GLN A 223 0.49 17.80 5.41
C GLN A 223 -0.62 18.19 4.41
N MET A 224 -1.05 17.25 3.57
CA MET A 224 -2.17 17.46 2.64
C MET A 224 -3.51 17.71 3.37
N ILE A 225 -3.82 16.95 4.44
CA ILE A 225 -5.03 17.16 5.27
C ILE A 225 -5.10 18.61 5.78
N ASN A 226 -4.01 19.10 6.36
CA ASN A 226 -3.90 20.47 6.85
C ASN A 226 -3.97 21.48 5.70
N GLY A 227 -3.18 21.29 4.64
CA GLY A 227 -3.06 22.24 3.54
C GLY A 227 -4.34 22.38 2.70
N GLN A 228 -5.14 21.32 2.61
CA GLN A 228 -6.45 21.32 1.97
C GLN A 228 -7.61 21.62 2.95
N LYS A 229 -7.31 21.88 4.23
CA LYS A 229 -8.28 22.20 5.30
C LYS A 229 -9.40 21.17 5.43
N TRP A 230 -9.05 19.89 5.39
CA TRP A 230 -10.01 18.77 5.41
C TRP A 230 -10.53 18.37 6.79
N LEU A 231 -9.94 18.89 7.88
CA LEU A 231 -10.45 18.72 9.25
C LEU A 231 -11.74 19.56 9.43
N ASN A 232 -12.59 19.19 10.39
CA ASN A 232 -13.82 19.91 10.70
C ASN A 232 -13.58 21.42 10.92
N ASN A 233 -14.51 22.26 10.42
CA ASN A 233 -14.40 23.72 10.41
C ASN A 233 -13.12 24.30 9.75
N GLY A 234 -12.33 23.49 9.03
CA GLY A 234 -11.08 23.92 8.41
C GLY A 234 -9.96 24.22 9.40
N ILE A 235 -10.04 23.68 10.63
CA ILE A 235 -8.94 23.73 11.60
C ILE A 235 -7.70 23.00 11.06
N GLN A 236 -6.55 23.27 11.66
CA GLN A 236 -5.28 22.65 11.28
C GLN A 236 -4.57 22.17 12.53
N CYS A 237 -3.99 20.96 12.48
CA CYS A 237 -3.16 20.44 13.55
C CYS A 237 -1.72 20.94 13.35
N GLU A 238 -1.00 21.29 14.43
CA GLU A 238 0.44 21.41 14.33
C GLU A 238 1.02 20.01 14.04
N VAL A 239 1.76 19.86 12.94
CA VAL A 239 2.30 18.57 12.47
C VAL A 239 3.77 18.74 12.12
N THR A 240 4.62 18.01 12.83
CA THR A 240 6.02 17.79 12.46
C THR A 240 6.14 16.39 11.85
N VAL A 241 6.85 16.26 10.72
CA VAL A 241 7.13 14.96 10.09
C VAL A 241 8.62 14.68 10.23
N ILE A 242 8.96 13.48 10.72
CA ILE A 242 10.31 12.95 10.70
C ILE A 242 10.47 12.18 9.39
N ASN A 243 11.09 12.84 8.42
CA ASN A 243 11.31 12.29 7.09
C ASN A 243 12.23 11.06 7.13
N MET A 244 11.97 10.13 6.21
CA MET A 244 12.82 8.98 5.96
C MET A 244 14.11 9.38 5.23
N GLU A 245 15.16 8.57 5.36
CA GLU A 245 16.33 8.63 4.46
C GLU A 245 16.28 7.52 3.41
N HIS A 246 16.84 7.82 2.24
CA HIS A 246 17.02 6.87 1.14
C HIS A 246 15.71 6.29 0.54
N TYR A 247 14.57 6.92 0.84
CA TYR A 247 13.28 6.69 0.20
C TYR A 247 13.01 7.74 -0.89
N SER A 248 12.39 7.27 -1.97
CA SER A 248 11.90 8.03 -3.12
C SER A 248 10.66 7.31 -3.64
N HIS A 249 9.72 8.03 -4.26
CA HIS A 249 8.46 7.41 -4.70
C HIS A 249 8.62 6.38 -5.83
N ASP A 250 9.77 6.30 -6.50
CA ASP A 250 10.09 5.25 -7.47
C ASP A 250 10.54 3.92 -6.82
N LYS A 251 10.94 3.94 -5.54
CA LYS A 251 11.57 2.82 -4.84
C LYS A 251 10.55 1.77 -4.39
N LEU A 252 10.90 0.50 -4.56
CA LEU A 252 10.12 -0.62 -4.00
C LEU A 252 10.38 -0.74 -2.49
N TYR A 253 9.34 -1.05 -1.75
CA TYR A 253 9.42 -1.37 -0.33
C TYR A 253 8.60 -2.62 -0.03
N TYR A 254 9.27 -3.62 0.53
CA TYR A 254 8.68 -4.87 1.00
C TYR A 254 8.52 -4.78 2.52
N LEU A 255 7.34 -5.14 3.04
CA LEU A 255 7.02 -4.91 4.45
C LEU A 255 7.64 -6.01 5.34
N PRO A 256 8.57 -5.68 6.25
CA PRO A 256 9.20 -6.68 7.13
C PRO A 256 8.24 -7.21 8.22
N ILE A 257 7.11 -6.54 8.42
CA ILE A 257 6.04 -6.92 9.35
C ILE A 257 4.71 -6.75 8.63
N LYS A 258 3.88 -7.81 8.59
CA LYS A 258 2.56 -7.74 7.96
C LYS A 258 1.69 -6.64 8.61
N PRO A 259 1.07 -5.74 7.83
CA PRO A 259 0.38 -4.57 8.37
C PRO A 259 -1.01 -4.93 8.94
N SER A 260 -1.59 -6.06 8.52
CA SER A 260 -2.78 -6.66 9.13
C SER A 260 -2.74 -8.20 8.98
N PRO A 261 -3.58 -8.95 9.71
CA PRO A 261 -3.82 -10.37 9.44
C PRO A 261 -4.31 -10.67 8.01
N ASN A 262 -4.87 -9.68 7.31
CA ASN A 262 -5.44 -9.83 5.98
C ASN A 262 -4.49 -9.51 4.82
N LEU A 263 -3.37 -8.85 5.11
CA LEU A 263 -2.30 -8.60 4.14
C LEU A 263 -1.05 -9.37 4.59
N PRO A 264 -1.03 -10.71 4.50
CA PRO A 264 0.03 -11.54 5.07
C PRO A 264 1.41 -11.36 4.44
N ASN A 265 1.48 -10.89 3.19
CA ASN A 265 2.72 -10.73 2.43
C ASN A 265 2.61 -9.57 1.40
N ASP A 266 3.71 -9.27 0.72
CA ASP A 266 3.76 -8.20 -0.28
C ASP A 266 2.91 -8.47 -1.53
N GLN A 267 2.64 -9.74 -1.86
CA GLN A 267 1.75 -10.08 -2.96
C GLN A 267 0.31 -9.68 -2.66
N SER A 268 -0.17 -9.91 -1.44
CA SER A 268 -1.44 -9.35 -0.97
C SER A 268 -1.47 -7.83 -1.07
N ILE A 269 -0.38 -7.15 -0.70
CA ILE A 269 -0.29 -5.67 -0.71
C ILE A 269 -0.30 -5.11 -2.15
N ASN A 270 0.39 -5.77 -3.07
CA ASN A 270 0.39 -5.48 -4.51
C ASN A 270 -1.01 -5.59 -5.12
N LEU A 271 -1.75 -6.64 -4.76
CA LEU A 271 -3.08 -6.93 -5.32
C LEU A 271 -4.23 -6.23 -4.60
N TYR A 272 -4.05 -5.81 -3.35
CA TYR A 272 -5.10 -5.24 -2.50
C TYR A 272 -5.85 -4.06 -3.15
N PRO A 273 -5.22 -3.08 -3.82
CA PRO A 273 -5.93 -2.02 -4.54
C PRO A 273 -6.91 -2.51 -5.63
N SER A 274 -6.67 -3.70 -6.19
CA SER A 274 -7.49 -4.30 -7.25
C SER A 274 -8.51 -5.31 -6.71
N LEU A 275 -8.17 -6.07 -5.66
CA LEU A 275 -9.01 -7.14 -5.13
C LEU A 275 -9.95 -6.69 -3.99
N CYS A 276 -9.64 -5.60 -3.28
CA CYS A 276 -10.50 -5.10 -2.20
C CYS A 276 -11.91 -4.69 -2.69
N PHE A 277 -12.07 -4.36 -3.99
CA PHE A 277 -13.39 -4.19 -4.60
C PHE A 277 -14.34 -5.37 -4.36
N PHE A 278 -13.82 -6.60 -4.27
CA PHE A 278 -14.65 -7.79 -4.04
C PHE A 278 -15.32 -7.81 -2.65
N GLU A 279 -14.86 -7.03 -1.68
CA GLU A 279 -15.59 -6.82 -0.42
C GLU A 279 -16.98 -6.22 -0.67
N GLY A 280 -17.09 -5.35 -1.67
CA GLY A 280 -18.35 -4.80 -2.18
C GLY A 280 -19.17 -5.76 -3.05
N THR A 281 -18.81 -7.03 -3.16
CA THR A 281 -19.48 -8.00 -4.04
C THR A 281 -19.91 -9.29 -3.34
N ASN A 282 -20.54 -10.23 -4.05
CA ASN A 282 -20.72 -11.61 -3.59
C ASN A 282 -19.49 -12.52 -3.81
N VAL A 283 -18.32 -11.98 -4.18
CA VAL A 283 -17.08 -12.73 -4.40
C VAL A 283 -16.19 -12.69 -3.15
N ASN A 284 -15.61 -13.82 -2.75
CA ASN A 284 -14.59 -13.89 -1.71
C ASN A 284 -13.22 -13.51 -2.32
N ALA A 285 -12.44 -12.68 -1.61
CA ALA A 285 -11.10 -12.24 -2.01
C ALA A 285 -9.97 -13.04 -1.32
N GLY A 286 -10.11 -14.37 -1.25
CA GLY A 286 -9.21 -15.27 -0.52
C GLY A 286 -9.34 -15.23 1.01
N ARG A 287 -10.28 -14.49 1.60
CA ARG A 287 -10.48 -14.49 3.06
C ARG A 287 -10.85 -15.87 3.57
N GLY A 288 -10.23 -16.29 4.67
CA GLY A 288 -10.38 -17.65 5.20
C GLY A 288 -9.52 -18.69 4.48
N THR A 289 -8.46 -18.25 3.80
CA THR A 289 -7.33 -19.06 3.32
C THR A 289 -6.02 -18.41 3.77
N ASP A 290 -4.87 -19.01 3.42
CA ASP A 290 -3.55 -18.39 3.63
C ASP A 290 -3.16 -17.41 2.48
N THR A 291 -3.97 -17.37 1.42
CA THR A 291 -3.78 -16.57 0.18
C THR A 291 -4.76 -15.38 0.09
N GLN A 292 -4.99 -14.73 1.23
CA GLN A 292 -5.92 -13.60 1.35
C GLN A 292 -5.45 -12.41 0.50
N PHE A 293 -6.35 -11.84 -0.32
CA PHE A 293 -6.02 -10.89 -1.39
C PHE A 293 -4.93 -11.38 -2.36
N GLN A 294 -4.82 -12.70 -2.57
CA GLN A 294 -4.00 -13.32 -3.63
C GLN A 294 -4.84 -14.26 -4.50
N VAL A 295 -6.09 -14.53 -4.14
CA VAL A 295 -7.07 -15.26 -4.95
C VAL A 295 -8.42 -14.53 -4.93
N TYR A 296 -9.30 -14.81 -5.88
CA TYR A 296 -10.72 -14.44 -5.77
C TYR A 296 -11.61 -15.57 -6.27
N GLY A 297 -12.81 -15.71 -5.71
CA GLY A 297 -13.74 -16.78 -6.10
C GLY A 297 -15.10 -16.74 -5.41
N SER A 298 -16.05 -17.50 -5.93
CA SER A 298 -17.42 -17.61 -5.40
C SER A 298 -18.07 -18.92 -5.87
N PRO A 299 -19.05 -19.49 -5.13
CA PRO A 299 -19.85 -20.61 -5.63
C PRO A 299 -20.61 -20.30 -6.94
N PHE A 300 -20.80 -19.02 -7.26
CA PHE A 300 -21.51 -18.53 -8.46
C PHE A 300 -20.62 -18.34 -9.71
N LEU A 301 -19.29 -18.51 -9.59
CA LEU A 301 -18.34 -18.36 -10.71
C LEU A 301 -17.92 -19.73 -11.26
N LYS A 302 -18.87 -20.53 -11.76
CA LYS A 302 -18.54 -21.90 -12.24
C LYS A 302 -17.57 -21.86 -13.44
N ASN A 303 -16.92 -22.99 -13.70
CA ASN A 303 -15.98 -23.20 -14.81
C ASN A 303 -14.73 -22.28 -14.79
N GLN A 304 -14.27 -21.91 -13.60
CA GLN A 304 -13.02 -21.15 -13.41
C GLN A 304 -11.84 -22.10 -13.10
N PRO A 305 -10.58 -21.71 -13.42
CA PRO A 305 -9.43 -22.62 -13.39
C PRO A 305 -8.93 -23.00 -11.98
N TYR A 306 -9.37 -22.30 -10.94
CA TYR A 306 -8.98 -22.54 -9.55
C TYR A 306 -10.21 -22.71 -8.66
N SER A 307 -10.05 -23.40 -7.53
CA SER A 307 -11.10 -23.51 -6.51
C SER A 307 -10.54 -23.65 -5.10
N TYR A 308 -11.26 -23.15 -4.11
CA TYR A 308 -10.88 -23.17 -2.69
C TYR A 308 -12.12 -23.13 -1.80
N THR A 309 -11.99 -23.53 -0.54
CA THR A 309 -13.08 -23.50 0.45
C THR A 309 -12.68 -22.62 1.63
N PRO A 310 -13.25 -21.41 1.79
CA PRO A 310 -13.00 -20.52 2.93
C PRO A 310 -13.30 -21.18 4.27
N LYS A 311 -12.41 -21.00 5.27
CA LYS A 311 -12.59 -21.45 6.65
C LYS A 311 -12.21 -20.33 7.64
N PRO A 312 -12.76 -20.30 8.87
CA PRO A 312 -12.37 -19.32 9.88
C PRO A 312 -10.86 -19.32 10.14
N ASN A 313 -10.26 -18.12 10.16
CA ASN A 313 -8.86 -17.89 10.54
C ASN A 313 -8.71 -16.48 11.19
N ALA A 314 -7.50 -16.11 11.61
CA ALA A 314 -7.21 -14.80 12.24
C ALA A 314 -7.46 -13.58 11.33
N GLY A 315 -7.54 -13.78 10.01
CA GLY A 315 -7.90 -12.74 9.03
C GLY A 315 -9.40 -12.57 8.85
N ALA A 316 -10.16 -13.66 8.97
CA ALA A 316 -11.61 -13.68 8.87
C ALA A 316 -12.19 -14.81 9.72
N LYS A 317 -12.78 -14.43 10.87
CA LYS A 317 -13.53 -15.35 11.75
C LYS A 317 -14.81 -15.91 11.09
N HIS A 318 -15.41 -15.12 10.20
CA HIS A 318 -16.60 -15.46 9.41
C HIS A 318 -16.37 -15.06 7.94
N PRO A 319 -15.57 -15.83 7.18
CA PRO A 319 -15.27 -15.49 5.80
C PRO A 319 -16.51 -15.63 4.90
N LYS A 320 -16.58 -14.81 3.85
CA LYS A 320 -17.64 -14.90 2.84
C LYS A 320 -17.60 -16.30 2.21
N HIS A 321 -18.75 -16.99 2.14
CA HIS A 321 -18.85 -18.39 1.69
C HIS A 321 -18.09 -19.40 2.57
N GLU A 322 -18.02 -19.17 3.88
CA GLU A 322 -17.52 -20.14 4.85
C GLU A 322 -18.05 -21.56 4.60
N GLY A 323 -17.14 -22.53 4.50
CA GLY A 323 -17.45 -23.95 4.27
C GLY A 323 -17.96 -24.31 2.87
N LYS A 324 -18.14 -23.33 1.96
CA LYS A 324 -18.62 -23.56 0.58
C LYS A 324 -17.48 -23.53 -0.41
N LEU A 325 -17.54 -24.40 -1.43
CA LEU A 325 -16.55 -24.41 -2.51
C LEU A 325 -16.72 -23.16 -3.40
N CYS A 326 -15.70 -22.32 -3.41
CA CYS A 326 -15.56 -21.17 -4.29
C CYS A 326 -14.76 -21.57 -5.53
N TYR A 327 -15.28 -21.22 -6.71
CA TYR A 327 -14.56 -21.30 -7.98
C TYR A 327 -14.03 -19.91 -8.34
N GLY A 328 -12.86 -19.83 -8.97
CA GLY A 328 -12.26 -18.54 -9.32
C GLY A 328 -10.83 -18.64 -9.84
N VAL A 329 -10.01 -17.65 -9.51
CA VAL A 329 -8.67 -17.46 -10.08
C VAL A 329 -7.64 -17.26 -8.98
N ASP A 330 -6.49 -17.92 -9.17
CA ASP A 330 -5.28 -17.75 -8.38
C ASP A 330 -4.40 -16.64 -8.99
N LEU A 331 -3.91 -15.73 -8.15
CA LEU A 331 -3.04 -14.60 -8.51
C LEU A 331 -1.79 -14.56 -7.61
N THR A 332 -1.44 -15.64 -6.91
CA THR A 332 -0.22 -15.72 -6.08
C THR A 332 1.06 -15.40 -6.85
N GLU A 333 1.11 -15.74 -8.15
CA GLU A 333 2.23 -15.48 -9.07
C GLU A 333 2.03 -14.24 -9.98
N GLU A 334 1.02 -13.40 -9.71
CA GLU A 334 0.75 -12.19 -10.50
C GLU A 334 1.87 -11.15 -10.32
N LYS A 335 2.23 -10.44 -11.40
CA LYS A 335 3.36 -9.50 -11.35
C LYS A 335 3.04 -8.24 -10.55
N GLN A 336 4.08 -7.52 -10.14
CA GLN A 336 3.93 -6.20 -9.50
C GLN A 336 3.12 -5.26 -10.41
N LEU A 337 1.95 -4.85 -9.93
CA LEU A 337 1.07 -3.92 -10.62
C LEU A 337 1.63 -2.49 -10.54
N GLN A 338 1.34 -1.70 -11.57
CA GLN A 338 1.65 -0.26 -11.66
C GLN A 338 0.36 0.58 -11.83
N GLN A 339 -0.79 -0.07 -11.65
CA GLN A 339 -2.13 0.47 -11.84
C GLN A 339 -3.16 -0.53 -11.29
N ILE A 340 -4.37 -0.07 -10.97
CA ILE A 340 -5.47 -0.94 -10.55
C ILE A 340 -5.92 -1.82 -11.72
N ASN A 341 -6.02 -3.13 -11.51
CA ASN A 341 -6.43 -4.07 -12.55
C ASN A 341 -7.93 -4.42 -12.44
N LEU A 342 -8.76 -3.64 -13.14
CA LEU A 342 -10.21 -3.84 -13.21
C LEU A 342 -10.61 -5.15 -13.91
N ALA A 343 -9.71 -5.78 -14.67
CA ALA A 343 -10.04 -7.00 -15.41
C ALA A 343 -10.46 -8.14 -14.49
N TYR A 344 -9.99 -8.20 -13.23
CA TYR A 344 -10.39 -9.23 -12.28
C TYR A 344 -11.88 -9.13 -11.93
N ILE A 345 -12.34 -7.96 -11.47
CA ILE A 345 -13.75 -7.76 -11.11
C ILE A 345 -14.67 -7.81 -12.33
N MET A 346 -14.23 -7.30 -13.48
CA MET A 346 -15.01 -7.38 -14.71
C MET A 346 -15.15 -8.83 -15.20
N LYS A 347 -14.08 -9.65 -15.18
CA LYS A 347 -14.15 -11.08 -15.51
C LYS A 347 -15.08 -11.83 -14.55
N ALA A 348 -14.99 -11.58 -13.25
CA ALA A 348 -15.89 -12.15 -12.26
C ALA A 348 -17.37 -11.74 -12.51
N TYR A 349 -17.63 -10.47 -12.82
CA TYR A 349 -18.97 -10.00 -13.16
C TYR A 349 -19.52 -10.62 -14.47
N GLN A 350 -18.67 -10.98 -15.43
CA GLN A 350 -19.13 -11.71 -16.62
C GLN A 350 -19.31 -13.21 -16.40
N ALA A 351 -18.51 -13.82 -15.53
CA ALA A 351 -18.57 -15.26 -15.23
C ALA A 351 -19.63 -15.64 -14.17
N THR A 352 -20.20 -14.68 -13.43
CA THR A 352 -21.21 -14.98 -12.40
C THR A 352 -22.54 -15.43 -13.00
N GLU A 353 -23.06 -16.54 -12.49
CA GLU A 353 -24.44 -16.98 -12.74
C GLU A 353 -25.48 -16.06 -12.08
N ASN A 354 -25.06 -15.27 -11.09
CA ASN A 354 -25.90 -14.36 -10.33
C ASN A 354 -25.36 -12.93 -10.44
N LYS A 355 -25.78 -12.21 -11.50
CA LYS A 355 -25.45 -10.79 -11.72
C LYS A 355 -26.24 -9.86 -10.79
N ALA A 356 -27.48 -10.21 -10.46
CA ALA A 356 -28.38 -9.37 -9.65
C ALA A 356 -27.85 -9.13 -8.23
N GLU A 357 -27.24 -10.14 -7.61
CA GLU A 357 -26.62 -10.03 -6.29
C GLU A 357 -25.09 -9.87 -6.35
N PHE A 358 -24.52 -9.58 -7.53
CA PHE A 358 -23.06 -9.47 -7.65
C PHE A 358 -22.52 -8.30 -6.84
N PHE A 359 -23.14 -7.12 -6.89
CA PHE A 359 -22.75 -5.95 -6.12
C PHE A 359 -23.60 -5.78 -4.86
N ASN A 360 -22.97 -5.32 -3.78
CA ASN A 360 -23.64 -4.90 -2.55
C ASN A 360 -23.40 -3.40 -2.28
N SER A 361 -24.10 -2.83 -1.29
CA SER A 361 -24.05 -1.40 -0.98
C SER A 361 -22.66 -0.87 -0.58
N PHE A 362 -21.75 -1.74 -0.12
CA PHE A 362 -20.39 -1.38 0.23
C PHE A 362 -19.49 -1.13 -0.99
N PHE A 363 -19.85 -1.63 -2.18
CA PHE A 363 -19.09 -1.36 -3.41
C PHE A 363 -18.95 0.14 -3.70
N THR A 364 -20.04 0.89 -3.56
CA THR A 364 -20.04 2.35 -3.76
C THR A 364 -19.13 3.07 -2.76
N LYS A 365 -19.00 2.56 -1.52
CA LYS A 365 -18.11 3.12 -0.49
C LYS A 365 -16.64 2.91 -0.84
N LEU A 366 -16.28 1.72 -1.33
CA LEU A 366 -14.91 1.38 -1.77
C LEU A 366 -14.51 2.11 -3.05
N ALA A 367 -15.37 2.06 -4.07
CA ALA A 367 -15.18 2.77 -5.33
C ALA A 367 -15.22 4.29 -5.16
N GLY A 368 -15.95 4.80 -4.17
CA GLY A 368 -16.10 6.23 -3.93
C GLY A 368 -16.94 6.96 -4.99
N SER A 369 -17.64 6.23 -5.85
CA SER A 369 -18.65 6.74 -6.78
C SER A 369 -19.63 5.62 -7.14
N LYS A 370 -20.87 5.97 -7.49
CA LYS A 370 -21.81 5.02 -8.15
C LYS A 370 -21.43 4.72 -9.61
N LYS A 371 -20.45 5.44 -10.17
CA LYS A 371 -20.09 5.37 -11.61
C LYS A 371 -19.47 4.03 -11.98
N LEU A 372 -18.47 3.57 -11.22
CA LEU A 372 -17.75 2.33 -11.54
C LEU A 372 -18.68 1.11 -11.65
N GLN A 373 -19.66 0.99 -10.75
CA GLN A 373 -20.65 -0.10 -10.81
C GLN A 373 -21.44 -0.06 -12.11
N LYS A 374 -22.07 1.10 -12.41
CA LYS A 374 -22.85 1.31 -13.65
C LYS A 374 -22.04 1.07 -14.92
N GLN A 375 -20.74 1.39 -14.91
CA GLN A 375 -19.87 1.17 -16.07
C GLN A 375 -19.53 -0.32 -16.27
N ILE A 376 -19.33 -1.09 -15.19
CA ILE A 376 -19.15 -2.54 -15.26
C ILE A 376 -20.45 -3.22 -15.70
N GLU A 377 -21.59 -2.81 -15.13
CA GLU A 377 -22.93 -3.31 -15.51
C GLU A 377 -23.26 -3.01 -16.98
N GLY A 378 -22.87 -1.82 -17.47
CA GLY A 378 -22.99 -1.39 -18.86
C GLY A 378 -21.96 -1.98 -19.83
N ASN A 379 -21.10 -2.90 -19.38
CA ASN A 379 -20.07 -3.57 -20.19
C ASN A 379 -19.03 -2.65 -20.85
N LEU A 380 -18.73 -1.47 -20.28
CA LEU A 380 -17.64 -0.61 -20.77
C LEU A 380 -16.29 -1.33 -20.64
N SER A 381 -15.36 -1.04 -21.55
CA SER A 381 -13.99 -1.55 -21.48
C SER A 381 -13.20 -0.93 -20.32
N VAL A 382 -12.15 -1.62 -19.88
CA VAL A 382 -11.19 -1.11 -18.87
C VAL A 382 -10.65 0.27 -19.28
N THR A 383 -10.39 0.48 -20.57
CA THR A 383 -9.88 1.74 -21.12
C THR A 383 -10.88 2.88 -20.95
N GLU A 384 -12.15 2.67 -21.30
CA GLU A 384 -13.20 3.69 -21.15
C GLU A 384 -13.45 4.03 -19.68
N ILE A 385 -13.46 3.01 -18.80
CA ILE A 385 -13.60 3.22 -17.35
C ILE A 385 -12.44 4.06 -16.81
N LYS A 386 -11.19 3.72 -17.12
CA LYS A 386 -10.03 4.49 -16.67
C LYS A 386 -9.98 5.90 -17.25
N GLN A 387 -10.41 6.07 -18.50
CA GLN A 387 -10.51 7.39 -19.12
C GLN A 387 -11.51 8.29 -18.38
N SER A 388 -12.59 7.72 -17.82
CA SER A 388 -13.63 8.49 -17.11
C SER A 388 -13.15 9.19 -15.82
N TRP A 389 -12.09 8.69 -15.17
CA TRP A 389 -11.50 9.35 -13.99
C TRP A 389 -10.18 10.07 -14.24
N LYS A 390 -9.65 10.05 -15.47
CA LYS A 390 -8.37 10.68 -15.83
C LYS A 390 -8.30 12.15 -15.40
N THR A 391 -9.33 12.95 -15.68
CA THR A 391 -9.40 14.38 -15.30
C THR A 391 -9.30 14.58 -13.78
N GLY A 392 -9.90 13.67 -12.99
CA GLY A 392 -9.80 13.70 -11.54
C GLY A 392 -8.40 13.36 -11.05
N LEU A 393 -7.74 12.37 -11.65
CA LEU A 393 -6.33 12.03 -11.37
C LEU A 393 -5.38 13.18 -11.73
N ASP A 394 -5.59 13.84 -12.87
CA ASP A 394 -4.75 14.94 -13.32
C ASP A 394 -4.94 16.21 -12.44
N ALA A 395 -6.13 16.40 -11.85
CA ALA A 395 -6.36 17.41 -10.80
C ALA A 395 -5.70 17.01 -9.47
N TYR A 396 -5.87 15.76 -9.03
CA TYR A 396 -5.26 15.26 -7.80
C TYR A 396 -3.73 15.34 -7.81
N LYS A 397 -3.08 14.98 -8.92
CA LYS A 397 -1.62 15.08 -9.10
C LYS A 397 -1.08 16.52 -8.96
N LYS A 398 -1.89 17.53 -9.32
CA LYS A 398 -1.55 18.94 -9.07
C LYS A 398 -1.77 19.31 -7.60
N MET A 399 -2.83 18.80 -7.00
CA MET A 399 -3.20 19.05 -5.60
C MET A 399 -2.22 18.42 -4.60
N CYS A 400 -1.69 17.21 -4.84
CA CYS A 400 -0.78 16.53 -3.92
C CYS A 400 0.67 17.06 -3.98
N LYS A 401 1.10 17.60 -5.13
CA LYS A 401 2.49 18.01 -5.39
C LYS A 401 3.12 18.93 -4.31
N PRO A 402 2.42 19.92 -3.72
CA PRO A 402 3.01 20.80 -2.70
C PRO A 402 3.31 20.12 -1.36
N TYR A 403 2.82 18.89 -1.15
CA TYR A 403 2.94 18.13 0.10
C TYR A 403 3.86 16.92 -0.01
N LEU A 404 4.53 16.74 -1.17
CA LEU A 404 5.48 15.66 -1.36
C LEU A 404 6.81 15.99 -0.67
N LEU A 405 7.28 15.06 0.15
CA LEU A 405 8.51 15.16 0.94
C LEU A 405 9.67 14.39 0.27
N TYR A 406 9.33 13.51 -0.67
CA TYR A 406 10.27 12.66 -1.40
C TYR A 406 10.09 12.85 -2.92
N LEU A 407 11.18 12.71 -3.67
CA LEU A 407 11.24 12.93 -5.12
C LEU A 407 11.75 11.69 -5.85
#